data_AF-A0A9P8I803-F1
#
_entry.id   AF-A0A9P8I803-F1
#
_cell.length_a   1.000
_cell.length_b   1.000
_cell.length_c   1.000
_cell.angle_alpha   90.00
_cell.angle_beta   90.00
_cell.angle_gamma   90.00
#
_symmetry.space_group_name_H-M   'P 1'
#
loop_
_entity.id
_entity.type
_entity.pdbx_description
1 polymer ?
#
loop_
_entity_poly.entity_id
_entity_poly.type
_entity_poly.pdbx_seq_one_letter_code
_entity_poly.pdbx_strand_id
1 'polypeptide(L)'
;MQQTYATETDWELHREKITELYSEQDKPLGEVMEIMQRDHLFRATPKMFKTRIKKWGLDKKHKAPEVLEMVRLKRQRDAVGKKSKFFIRNRPVNWEDVERYLKRSRNLLTKFDSGFLEIGGHATGVVCRTPSPDPSIVLTLPGIIEASDELRTADEVVRIMRDYFRGAIEGGIWTYDSGGACYFGRRGSATYFHFLNWYTSMSTAIFYIKGSRIEQGFRLINTCFNQLQQVLEEQDPSILFGLLDLGTFFLSNFPKDLGRSYVDYIRDFSQTILGERHPISLLWVRCLSGHEPDRIRLRLVALTQALYPSTKTLQ
;
A
#
# COMPACT_ATOMS: atom_id res chain seq x y z
N MET A 1 -0.06 -70.13 -23.85
CA MET A 1 0.14 -69.01 -22.90
C MET A 1 -1.19 -68.25 -22.79
N GLN A 2 -1.85 -68.32 -21.64
CA GLN A 2 -3.09 -67.59 -21.39
C GLN A 2 -2.80 -66.08 -21.43
N GLN A 3 -3.49 -65.35 -22.30
CA GLN A 3 -3.34 -63.90 -22.42
C GLN A 3 -4.26 -63.23 -21.40
N THR A 4 -3.70 -62.75 -20.30
CA THR A 4 -4.44 -62.02 -19.25
C THR A 4 -4.66 -60.56 -19.66
N TYR A 5 -5.91 -60.10 -19.59
CA TYR A 5 -6.28 -58.71 -19.79
C TYR A 5 -6.07 -57.90 -18.50
N ALA A 6 -5.87 -56.59 -18.63
CA ALA A 6 -5.69 -55.67 -17.50
C ALA A 6 -6.82 -55.74 -16.47
N THR A 7 -6.44 -55.87 -15.19
CA THR A 7 -7.32 -55.90 -14.01
C THR A 7 -7.65 -54.48 -13.49
N GLU A 8 -8.63 -54.32 -12.59
CA GLU A 8 -9.02 -52.99 -12.05
C GLU A 8 -7.83 -52.26 -11.40
N THR A 9 -6.96 -52.98 -10.69
CA THR A 9 -5.74 -52.44 -10.08
C THR A 9 -4.75 -51.91 -11.11
N ASP A 10 -4.62 -52.58 -12.25
CA ASP A 10 -3.76 -52.12 -13.35
C ASP A 10 -4.31 -50.82 -13.98
N TRP A 11 -5.64 -50.67 -14.04
CA TRP A 11 -6.28 -49.44 -14.52
C TRP A 11 -6.05 -48.25 -13.59
N GLU A 12 -6.04 -48.48 -12.28
CA GLU A 12 -5.76 -47.43 -11.29
C GLU A 12 -4.30 -47.02 -11.32
N LEU A 13 -3.37 -47.98 -11.39
CA LEU A 13 -1.93 -47.73 -11.50
C LEU A 13 -1.59 -46.88 -12.74
N HIS A 14 -2.21 -47.17 -13.88
CA HIS A 14 -1.94 -46.48 -15.14
C HIS A 14 -2.89 -45.33 -15.45
N ARG A 15 -3.80 -44.98 -14.53
CA ARG A 15 -4.79 -43.92 -14.75
C ARG A 15 -4.13 -42.59 -15.11
N GLU A 16 -3.11 -42.18 -14.37
CA GLU A 16 -2.42 -40.91 -14.60
C GLU A 16 -1.77 -40.89 -15.97
N LYS A 17 -1.08 -41.98 -16.36
CA LYS A 17 -0.42 -42.06 -17.66
C LYS A 17 -1.39 -42.05 -18.82
N ILE A 18 -2.50 -42.78 -18.71
CA ILE A 18 -3.56 -42.77 -19.75
C ILE A 18 -4.19 -41.37 -19.83
N THR A 19 -4.34 -40.68 -18.70
CA THR A 19 -4.86 -39.31 -18.65
C THR A 19 -3.92 -38.32 -19.33
N GLU A 20 -2.62 -38.41 -19.05
CA GLU A 20 -1.58 -37.60 -19.68
C GLU A 20 -1.59 -37.80 -21.21
N LEU A 21 -1.49 -39.05 -21.67
CA LEU A 21 -1.42 -39.38 -23.10
C LEU A 21 -2.69 -38.97 -23.86
N TYR A 22 -3.86 -39.24 -23.30
CA TYR A 22 -5.14 -38.97 -23.98
C TYR A 22 -5.63 -37.53 -23.83
N SER A 23 -5.25 -36.85 -22.74
CA SER A 23 -5.76 -35.51 -22.41
C SER A 23 -4.77 -34.37 -22.50
N GLU A 24 -3.56 -34.55 -22.01
CA GLU A 24 -2.54 -33.49 -22.04
C GLU A 24 -1.81 -33.48 -23.38
N GLN A 25 -1.51 -34.67 -23.92
CA GLN A 25 -0.82 -34.84 -25.20
C GLN A 25 -1.78 -35.00 -26.41
N ASP A 26 -3.09 -34.97 -26.17
CA ASP A 26 -4.19 -35.10 -27.14
C ASP A 26 -4.13 -36.29 -28.12
N LYS A 27 -3.39 -37.37 -27.79
CA LYS A 27 -3.21 -38.51 -28.69
C LYS A 27 -4.54 -39.24 -29.00
N PRO A 28 -4.72 -39.79 -30.22
CA PRO A 28 -5.87 -40.60 -30.55
C PRO A 28 -5.86 -41.91 -29.76
N LEU A 29 -7.06 -42.46 -29.50
CA LEU A 29 -7.20 -43.68 -28.69
C LEU A 29 -6.36 -44.86 -29.21
N GLY A 30 -6.21 -45.01 -30.53
CA GLY A 30 -5.38 -46.05 -31.13
C GLY A 30 -3.91 -45.94 -30.71
N GLU A 31 -3.35 -44.74 -30.76
CA GLU A 31 -1.95 -44.48 -30.38
C GLU A 31 -1.74 -44.64 -28.87
N VAL A 32 -2.71 -44.22 -28.03
CA VAL A 32 -2.65 -44.46 -26.58
C VAL A 32 -2.61 -45.96 -26.28
N MET A 33 -3.40 -46.76 -27.00
CA MET A 33 -3.39 -48.21 -26.83
C MET A 33 -2.04 -48.84 -27.23
N GLU A 34 -1.45 -48.39 -28.34
CA GLU A 34 -0.14 -48.86 -28.80
C GLU A 34 0.97 -48.52 -27.80
N ILE A 35 0.99 -47.29 -27.28
CA ILE A 35 1.96 -46.84 -26.28
C ILE A 35 1.81 -47.63 -24.98
N MET A 36 0.57 -47.79 -24.49
CA MET A 36 0.31 -48.57 -23.27
C MET A 36 0.71 -50.04 -23.43
N GLN A 37 0.49 -50.62 -24.61
CA GLN A 37 0.87 -52.00 -24.88
C GLN A 37 2.39 -52.17 -25.03
N ARG A 38 3.08 -51.22 -25.67
CA ARG A 38 4.54 -51.29 -25.93
C ARG A 38 5.36 -50.98 -24.68
N ASP A 39 5.01 -49.91 -23.98
CA ASP A 39 5.88 -49.32 -22.95
C ASP A 39 5.49 -49.75 -21.52
N HIS A 40 4.24 -50.20 -21.34
CA HIS A 40 3.71 -50.61 -20.03
C HIS A 40 3.18 -52.05 -20.01
N LEU A 41 3.36 -52.82 -21.11
CA LEU A 41 2.83 -54.18 -21.27
C LEU A 41 1.33 -54.29 -20.97
N PHE A 42 0.61 -53.17 -21.10
CA PHE A 42 -0.77 -53.05 -20.69
C PHE A 42 -1.70 -53.39 -21.84
N ARG A 43 -2.32 -54.57 -21.77
CA ARG A 43 -3.17 -55.10 -22.84
C ARG A 43 -4.65 -55.00 -22.47
N ALA A 44 -5.37 -54.14 -23.17
CA ALA A 44 -6.81 -53.94 -23.02
C ALA A 44 -7.49 -53.69 -24.38
N THR A 45 -8.78 -54.02 -24.47
CA THR A 45 -9.55 -53.81 -25.70
C THR A 45 -9.99 -52.34 -25.85
N PRO A 46 -10.29 -51.87 -27.08
CA PRO A 46 -10.78 -50.50 -27.29
C PRO A 46 -12.06 -50.19 -26.49
N LYS A 47 -12.91 -51.19 -26.27
CA LYS A 47 -14.14 -51.06 -25.47
C LYS A 47 -13.83 -50.76 -24.00
N MET A 48 -12.81 -51.42 -23.43
CA MET A 48 -12.40 -51.18 -22.03
C MET A 48 -11.84 -49.77 -21.85
N PHE A 49 -10.96 -49.32 -22.74
CA PHE A 49 -10.45 -47.94 -22.71
C PHE A 49 -11.59 -46.91 -22.80
N LYS A 50 -12.53 -47.07 -23.74
CA LYS A 50 -13.67 -46.15 -23.88
C LYS A 50 -14.53 -46.08 -22.60
N THR A 51 -14.77 -47.21 -21.95
CA THR A 51 -15.51 -47.26 -20.68
C THR A 51 -14.75 -46.52 -19.57
N ARG A 52 -13.42 -46.65 -19.50
CA ARG A 52 -12.58 -45.99 -18.49
C ARG A 52 -12.47 -44.49 -18.73
N ILE A 53 -12.27 -44.07 -19.98
CA ILE A 53 -12.30 -42.67 -20.40
C ILE A 53 -13.61 -42.00 -19.96
N LYS A 54 -14.75 -42.69 -20.16
CA LYS A 54 -16.06 -42.22 -19.70
C LYS A 54 -16.15 -42.18 -18.16
N LYS A 55 -15.70 -43.23 -17.46
CA LYS A 55 -15.68 -43.31 -15.98
C LYS A 55 -14.82 -42.21 -15.36
N TRP A 56 -13.70 -41.86 -15.98
CA TRP A 56 -12.77 -40.83 -15.53
C TRP A 56 -13.11 -39.41 -16.02
N GLY A 57 -14.18 -39.25 -16.81
CA GLY A 57 -14.59 -37.96 -17.34
C GLY A 57 -13.65 -37.38 -18.40
N LEU A 58 -12.86 -38.20 -19.08
CA LEU A 58 -11.90 -37.74 -20.11
C LEU A 58 -12.56 -37.54 -21.49
N ASP A 59 -13.89 -37.58 -21.59
CA ASP A 59 -14.61 -37.41 -22.85
C ASP A 59 -14.25 -36.07 -23.54
N LYS A 60 -13.83 -36.12 -24.82
CA LYS A 60 -13.53 -34.92 -25.63
C LYS A 60 -14.79 -34.14 -26.08
N LYS A 61 -15.99 -34.66 -25.81
CA LYS A 61 -17.26 -34.06 -26.24
C LYS A 61 -17.91 -33.31 -25.09
N HIS A 62 -18.34 -32.07 -25.36
CA HIS A 62 -19.15 -31.28 -24.44
C HIS A 62 -20.53 -31.90 -24.25
N LYS A 63 -20.98 -31.99 -23.01
CA LYS A 63 -22.33 -32.47 -22.66
C LYS A 63 -23.29 -31.28 -22.61
N ALA A 64 -24.55 -31.51 -22.96
CA ALA A 64 -25.63 -30.51 -22.86
C ALA A 64 -25.65 -29.70 -21.55
N PRO A 65 -25.53 -30.31 -20.34
CA PRO A 65 -25.49 -29.54 -19.08
C PRO A 65 -24.25 -28.65 -18.92
N GLU A 66 -23.09 -29.05 -19.45
CA GLU A 66 -21.85 -28.26 -19.38
C GLU A 66 -21.96 -27.02 -20.29
N VAL A 67 -22.56 -27.18 -21.46
CA VAL A 67 -22.83 -26.10 -22.42
C VAL A 67 -23.81 -25.08 -21.82
N LEU A 68 -24.88 -25.54 -21.19
CA LEU A 68 -25.86 -24.65 -20.54
C LEU A 68 -25.25 -23.86 -19.39
N GLU A 69 -24.38 -24.49 -18.58
CA GLU A 69 -23.71 -23.79 -17.48
C GLU A 69 -22.71 -22.72 -17.98
N MET A 70 -21.99 -22.99 -19.08
CA MET A 70 -21.14 -21.97 -19.71
C MET A 70 -21.96 -20.77 -20.22
N VAL A 71 -23.15 -21.00 -20.79
CA VAL A 71 -24.05 -19.93 -21.23
C VAL A 71 -24.53 -19.08 -20.05
N ARG A 72 -24.92 -19.72 -18.95
CA ARG A 72 -25.33 -19.03 -17.72
C ARG A 72 -24.21 -18.14 -17.16
N LEU A 73 -23.01 -18.71 -17.00
CA LEU A 73 -21.85 -17.99 -16.48
C LEU A 73 -21.39 -16.85 -17.39
N LYS A 74 -21.48 -17.04 -18.72
CA LYS A 74 -21.18 -15.97 -19.67
C LYS A 74 -22.17 -14.81 -19.55
N ARG A 75 -23.48 -15.08 -19.54
CA ARG A 75 -24.51 -14.04 -19.37
C ARG A 75 -24.28 -13.21 -18.10
N GLN A 76 -23.96 -13.88 -16.99
CA GLN A 76 -23.65 -13.20 -15.71
C GLN A 76 -22.42 -12.29 -15.79
N ARG A 77 -21.35 -12.72 -16.47
CA ARG A 77 -20.11 -11.95 -16.54
C ARG A 77 -20.14 -10.83 -17.57
N ASP A 78 -20.84 -11.05 -18.68
CA ASP A 78 -21.05 -10.03 -19.70
C ASP A 78 -21.91 -8.88 -19.12
N ALA A 79 -22.89 -9.17 -18.24
CA ALA A 79 -23.64 -8.14 -17.50
C ALA A 79 -22.76 -7.27 -16.56
N VAL A 80 -21.63 -7.82 -16.10
CA VAL A 80 -20.64 -7.12 -15.25
C VAL A 80 -19.47 -6.56 -16.09
N GLY A 81 -19.51 -6.69 -17.41
CA GLY A 81 -18.46 -6.20 -18.33
C GLY A 81 -17.13 -6.95 -18.24
N LYS A 82 -17.09 -8.16 -17.67
CA LYS A 82 -15.84 -8.92 -17.49
C LYS A 82 -15.59 -9.88 -18.64
N LYS A 83 -14.37 -9.84 -19.22
CA LYS A 83 -13.91 -10.86 -20.18
C LYS A 83 -13.89 -12.25 -19.53
N SER A 84 -14.20 -13.29 -20.31
CA SER A 84 -14.43 -14.65 -19.81
C SER A 84 -13.65 -15.69 -20.62
N LYS A 85 -12.86 -16.53 -19.95
CA LYS A 85 -12.28 -17.77 -20.49
C LYS A 85 -12.89 -18.98 -19.77
N PHE A 86 -13.35 -19.97 -20.52
CA PHE A 86 -13.98 -21.17 -20.00
C PHE A 86 -13.05 -22.38 -20.08
N PHE A 87 -13.08 -23.20 -19.03
CA PHE A 87 -12.37 -24.45 -18.96
C PHE A 87 -13.36 -25.55 -18.59
N ILE A 88 -13.40 -26.64 -19.35
CA ILE A 88 -14.13 -27.86 -18.95
C ILE A 88 -13.08 -28.91 -18.66
N ARG A 89 -13.02 -29.38 -17.41
CA ARG A 89 -12.09 -30.45 -16.99
C ARG A 89 -10.63 -30.14 -17.38
N ASN A 90 -10.18 -28.92 -17.07
CA ASN A 90 -8.87 -28.35 -17.42
C ASN A 90 -8.56 -28.16 -18.92
N ARG A 91 -9.51 -28.40 -19.84
CA ARG A 91 -9.33 -28.03 -21.26
C ARG A 91 -9.94 -26.66 -21.54
N PRO A 92 -9.21 -25.74 -22.21
CA PRO A 92 -9.77 -24.48 -22.64
C PRO A 92 -10.87 -24.73 -23.68
N VAL A 93 -12.03 -24.11 -23.49
CA VAL A 93 -13.17 -24.21 -24.41
C VAL A 93 -13.25 -22.92 -25.20
N ASN A 94 -13.17 -23.02 -26.53
CA ASN A 94 -13.46 -21.91 -27.41
C ASN A 94 -14.97 -21.66 -27.41
N TRP A 95 -15.37 -20.40 -27.23
CA TRP A 95 -16.76 -19.99 -27.24
C TRP A 95 -17.46 -20.32 -28.58
N GLU A 96 -16.74 -20.30 -29.69
CA GLU A 96 -17.27 -20.64 -31.02
C GLU A 96 -17.78 -22.08 -31.12
N ASP A 97 -17.15 -23.03 -30.43
CA ASP A 97 -17.59 -24.42 -30.39
C ASP A 97 -18.88 -24.59 -29.57
N VAL A 98 -19.03 -23.76 -28.52
CA VAL A 98 -20.25 -23.67 -27.72
C VAL A 98 -21.41 -23.14 -28.58
N GLU A 99 -21.17 -22.08 -29.35
CA GLU A 99 -22.17 -21.54 -30.28
C GLU A 99 -22.57 -22.52 -31.37
N ARG A 100 -21.60 -23.24 -31.94
CA ARG A 100 -21.85 -24.29 -32.94
C ARG A 100 -22.70 -25.42 -32.36
N TYR A 101 -22.48 -25.79 -31.11
CA TYR A 101 -23.30 -26.78 -30.40
C TYR A 101 -24.74 -26.27 -30.22
N LEU A 102 -24.92 -25.03 -29.76
CA LEU A 102 -26.24 -24.41 -29.59
C LEU A 102 -27.02 -24.31 -30.91
N LYS A 103 -26.34 -23.97 -32.02
CA LYS A 103 -26.95 -23.93 -33.35
C LYS A 103 -27.47 -25.30 -33.80
N ARG A 104 -26.74 -26.38 -33.48
CA ARG A 104 -27.16 -27.77 -33.78
C ARG A 104 -28.28 -28.27 -32.86
N SER A 105 -28.38 -27.73 -31.65
CA SER A 105 -29.38 -28.14 -30.64
C SER A 105 -30.30 -26.98 -30.26
N ARG A 106 -31.00 -26.42 -31.25
CA ARG A 106 -31.85 -25.21 -31.11
C ARG A 106 -32.90 -25.33 -30.00
N ASN A 107 -33.44 -26.52 -29.78
CA ASN A 107 -34.45 -26.80 -28.75
C ASN A 107 -33.89 -26.82 -27.32
N LEU A 108 -32.56 -26.93 -27.15
CA LEU A 108 -31.93 -27.04 -25.83
C LEU A 108 -31.95 -25.70 -25.08
N LEU A 109 -31.63 -24.60 -25.77
CA LEU A 109 -31.64 -23.27 -25.20
C LEU A 109 -33.06 -22.82 -24.88
N THR A 110 -34.02 -23.09 -25.77
CA THR A 110 -35.43 -22.76 -25.56
C THR A 110 -36.00 -23.47 -24.34
N LYS A 111 -35.69 -24.76 -24.14
CA LYS A 111 -36.13 -25.54 -22.95
C LYS A 111 -35.47 -25.08 -21.66
N PHE A 112 -34.22 -24.60 -21.75
CA PHE A 112 -33.51 -24.03 -20.61
C PHE A 112 -34.09 -22.66 -20.20
N ASP A 113 -34.31 -21.76 -21.17
CA ASP A 113 -34.89 -20.43 -20.93
C ASP A 113 -36.35 -20.51 -20.43
N SER A 114 -37.08 -21.60 -20.75
CA SER A 114 -38.45 -21.87 -20.25
C SER A 114 -38.50 -22.68 -18.94
N GLY A 115 -37.36 -22.94 -18.29
CA GLY A 115 -37.29 -23.54 -16.96
C GLY A 115 -37.52 -25.05 -16.89
N PHE A 116 -37.62 -25.74 -18.03
CA PHE A 116 -37.90 -27.18 -18.11
C PHE A 116 -36.65 -28.06 -17.87
N LEU A 117 -35.47 -27.46 -17.77
CA LEU A 117 -34.19 -28.13 -17.55
C LEU A 117 -33.48 -27.50 -16.35
N GLU A 118 -33.48 -28.19 -15.21
CA GLU A 118 -32.71 -27.79 -14.04
C GLU A 118 -31.24 -28.23 -14.18
N ILE A 119 -30.31 -27.31 -13.92
CA ILE A 119 -28.88 -27.62 -13.83
C ILE A 119 -28.66 -28.31 -12.47
N GLY A 120 -28.61 -29.64 -12.48
CA GLY A 120 -28.30 -30.43 -11.29
C GLY A 120 -26.97 -29.97 -10.67
N GLY A 121 -27.04 -29.51 -9.41
CA GLY A 121 -26.00 -28.74 -8.72
C GLY A 121 -24.70 -29.46 -8.35
N HIS A 122 -24.29 -30.51 -9.07
CA HIS A 122 -23.03 -31.20 -8.78
C HIS A 122 -22.15 -31.38 -10.02
N ALA A 123 -21.03 -30.65 -10.00
CA ALA A 123 -19.77 -30.97 -10.66
C ALA A 123 -19.77 -31.13 -12.20
N THR A 124 -20.21 -30.11 -12.95
CA THR A 124 -19.97 -30.07 -14.41
C THR A 124 -18.52 -29.78 -14.79
N GLY A 125 -17.62 -29.53 -13.83
CA GLY A 125 -16.19 -29.28 -14.09
C GLY A 125 -15.93 -28.05 -14.95
N VAL A 126 -16.92 -27.17 -15.09
CA VAL A 126 -16.85 -25.90 -15.80
C VAL A 126 -16.24 -24.86 -14.87
N VAL A 127 -15.07 -24.35 -15.22
CA VAL A 127 -14.40 -23.25 -14.51
C VAL A 127 -14.37 -22.05 -15.43
N CYS A 128 -14.91 -20.93 -14.96
CA CYS A 128 -14.83 -19.65 -15.66
C CYS A 128 -13.82 -18.74 -14.96
N ARG A 129 -12.82 -18.23 -15.69
CA ARG A 129 -11.81 -17.30 -15.16
C ARG A 129 -11.79 -16.01 -15.95
N THR A 130 -11.46 -14.91 -15.26
CA THR A 130 -11.00 -13.69 -15.93
C THR A 130 -9.63 -14.01 -16.53
N PRO A 131 -9.36 -13.72 -17.82
CA PRO A 131 -8.01 -13.88 -18.36
C PRO A 131 -7.04 -13.04 -17.53
N SER A 132 -5.87 -13.59 -17.19
CA SER A 132 -4.79 -12.82 -16.59
C SER A 132 -4.48 -11.61 -17.48
N PRO A 133 -4.21 -10.43 -16.90
CA PRO A 133 -3.81 -9.27 -17.67
C PRO A 133 -2.56 -9.59 -18.50
N ASP A 134 -2.47 -9.02 -19.69
CA ASP A 134 -1.36 -9.25 -20.61
C ASP A 134 -0.04 -8.89 -19.91
N PRO A 135 1.00 -9.74 -19.94
CA PRO A 135 2.30 -9.42 -19.36
C PRO A 135 2.93 -8.14 -19.91
N SER A 136 2.54 -7.71 -21.12
CA SER A 136 2.97 -6.40 -21.66
C SER A 136 2.40 -5.20 -20.89
N ILE A 137 1.26 -5.36 -20.19
CA ILE A 137 0.66 -4.33 -19.31
C ILE A 137 1.40 -4.26 -17.95
N VAL A 138 2.04 -5.37 -17.53
CA VAL A 138 2.77 -5.44 -16.25
C VAL A 138 4.11 -4.67 -16.32
N LEU A 139 4.67 -4.48 -17.52
CA LEU A 139 5.92 -3.72 -17.72
C LEU A 139 5.75 -2.20 -17.62
N THR A 140 4.52 -1.70 -17.47
CA THR A 140 4.22 -0.29 -17.16
C THR A 140 3.97 -0.06 -15.67
N LEU A 141 4.59 -0.85 -14.78
CA LEU A 141 4.77 -0.36 -13.41
C LEU A 141 5.69 0.86 -13.46
N PRO A 142 5.31 2.01 -12.89
CA PRO A 142 6.25 3.10 -12.69
C PRO A 142 7.46 2.54 -11.95
N GLY A 143 8.62 2.62 -12.60
CA GLY A 143 9.89 2.30 -11.96
C GLY A 143 10.02 3.17 -10.73
N ILE A 144 10.27 2.53 -9.59
CA ILE A 144 10.41 3.13 -8.26
C ILE A 144 9.04 3.47 -7.62
N ILE A 145 8.67 2.70 -6.60
CA ILE A 145 7.67 3.12 -5.60
C ILE A 145 8.36 4.20 -4.76
N GLU A 146 8.49 5.39 -5.31
CA GLU A 146 9.05 6.53 -4.61
C GLU A 146 7.94 7.09 -3.72
N ALA A 147 8.26 7.29 -2.43
CA ALA A 147 7.32 7.93 -1.53
C ALA A 147 6.94 9.29 -2.10
N SER A 148 5.65 9.64 -2.05
CA SER A 148 5.18 10.98 -2.40
C SER A 148 6.08 12.05 -1.76
N ASP A 149 6.31 13.17 -2.46
CA ASP A 149 7.12 14.28 -1.96
C ASP A 149 6.71 14.72 -0.54
N GLU A 150 5.42 14.59 -0.20
CA GLU A 150 4.90 14.87 1.14
C GLU A 150 5.42 13.90 2.21
N LEU A 151 5.43 12.60 1.91
CA LEU A 151 5.95 11.56 2.79
C LEU A 151 7.47 11.67 2.93
N ARG A 152 8.18 11.96 1.82
CA ARG A 152 9.62 12.21 1.85
C ARG A 152 9.96 13.41 2.73
N THR A 153 9.22 14.51 2.60
CA THR A 153 9.46 15.71 3.43
C THR A 153 9.20 15.43 4.90
N ALA A 154 8.13 14.69 5.22
CA ALA A 154 7.84 14.31 6.60
C ALA A 154 8.94 13.40 7.20
N ASP A 155 9.42 12.41 6.45
CA ASP A 155 10.52 11.53 6.86
C ASP A 155 11.83 12.33 7.07
N GLU A 156 12.18 13.23 6.15
CA GLU A 156 13.34 14.11 6.30
C GLU A 156 13.27 14.95 7.58
N VAL A 157 12.12 15.58 7.85
CA VAL A 157 11.87 16.41 9.04
C VAL A 157 12.00 15.60 10.32
N VAL A 158 11.40 14.41 10.38
CA VAL A 158 11.48 13.52 11.56
C VAL A 158 12.92 13.03 11.78
N ARG A 159 13.65 12.69 10.71
CA ARG A 159 15.07 12.30 10.81
C ARG A 159 15.92 13.43 11.35
N ILE A 160 15.77 14.66 10.83
CA ILE A 160 16.51 15.83 11.32
C ILE A 160 16.28 16.05 12.81
N MET A 161 15.01 16.00 13.26
CA MET A 161 14.70 16.13 14.70
C MET A 161 15.33 15.01 15.52
N ARG A 162 15.13 13.74 15.13
CA ARG A 162 15.69 12.60 15.86
C ARG A 162 17.21 12.70 16.00
N ASP A 163 17.89 13.03 14.91
CA ASP A 163 19.35 13.09 14.86
C ASP A 163 19.87 14.30 15.67
N TYR A 164 19.13 15.41 15.69
CA TYR A 164 19.42 16.55 16.57
C TYR A 164 19.35 16.16 18.05
N PHE A 165 18.23 15.56 18.47
CA PHE A 165 18.00 15.20 19.88
C PHE A 165 19.05 14.19 20.33
N ARG A 166 19.31 13.17 19.51
CA ARG A 166 20.35 12.18 19.78
C ARG A 166 21.72 12.83 19.88
N GLY A 167 22.10 13.66 18.90
CA GLY A 167 23.39 14.33 18.89
C GLY A 167 23.58 15.30 20.07
N ALA A 168 22.51 15.98 20.50
CA ALA A 168 22.55 16.87 21.66
C ALA A 168 22.74 16.10 22.98
N ILE A 169 22.10 14.93 23.12
CA ILE A 169 22.24 14.05 24.29
C ILE A 169 23.63 13.38 24.29
N GLU A 170 24.00 12.70 23.21
CA GLU A 170 25.27 11.97 23.08
C GLU A 170 26.48 12.93 23.11
N GLY A 171 26.34 14.12 22.54
CA GLY A 171 27.35 15.18 22.57
C GLY A 171 27.44 15.92 23.91
N GLY A 172 26.60 15.59 24.90
CA GLY A 172 26.59 16.22 26.22
C GLY A 172 26.20 17.70 26.21
N ILE A 173 25.54 18.17 25.14
CA ILE A 173 24.95 19.51 25.10
C ILE A 173 23.73 19.55 26.03
N TRP A 174 22.97 18.45 26.06
CA TRP A 174 21.84 18.28 26.96
C TRP A 174 22.20 17.40 28.14
N THR A 175 21.95 17.90 29.35
CA THR A 175 22.19 17.18 30.60
C THR A 175 20.87 16.74 31.20
N TYR A 176 20.79 15.48 31.61
CA TYR A 176 19.62 14.93 32.29
C TYR A 176 19.62 15.32 33.77
N ASP A 177 18.53 15.91 34.23
CA ASP A 177 18.26 16.15 35.65
C ASP A 177 17.31 15.09 36.20
N SER A 178 17.80 14.31 37.16
CA SER A 178 17.02 13.28 37.84
C SER A 178 15.95 13.85 38.78
N GLY A 179 16.09 15.10 39.24
CA GLY A 179 15.12 15.74 40.13
C GLY A 179 13.82 16.12 39.43
N GLY A 180 13.93 16.61 38.18
CA GLY A 180 12.79 16.96 37.33
C GLY A 180 12.43 15.94 36.25
N ALA A 181 13.18 14.84 36.12
CA ALA A 181 13.04 13.84 35.04
C ALA A 181 13.00 14.48 33.63
N CYS A 182 13.90 15.43 33.38
CA CYS A 182 13.94 16.21 32.14
C CYS A 182 15.37 16.52 31.70
N TYR A 183 15.51 16.90 30.43
CA TYR A 183 16.77 17.36 29.86
C TYR A 183 16.82 18.88 29.85
N PHE A 184 18.00 19.43 30.15
CA PHE A 184 18.28 20.86 30.08
C PHE A 184 19.45 21.13 29.13
N GLY A 185 19.53 22.36 28.61
CA GLY A 185 20.70 22.83 27.88
C GLY A 185 21.96 22.92 28.75
N ARG A 186 23.07 23.39 28.16
CA ARG A 186 24.42 23.37 28.75
C ARG A 186 24.53 24.02 30.15
N ARG A 187 23.62 24.92 30.53
CA ARG A 187 23.60 25.60 31.84
C ARG A 187 22.50 25.10 32.78
N GLY A 188 21.95 23.92 32.55
CA GLY A 188 20.94 23.31 33.41
C GLY A 188 19.62 24.08 33.39
N SER A 189 18.86 24.03 34.50
CA SER A 189 17.54 24.63 34.60
C SER A 189 17.48 26.13 34.31
N ALA A 190 18.60 26.85 34.44
CA ALA A 190 18.69 28.27 34.10
C ALA A 190 18.40 28.54 32.60
N THR A 191 18.83 27.67 31.68
CA THR A 191 18.52 27.85 30.24
C THR A 191 17.02 27.68 29.98
N TYR A 192 16.41 26.71 30.67
CA TYR A 192 14.97 26.50 30.57
C TYR A 192 14.17 27.70 31.10
N PHE A 193 14.54 28.27 32.24
CA PHE A 193 13.86 29.46 32.75
C PHE A 193 14.07 30.68 31.86
N HIS A 194 15.25 30.83 31.27
CA HIS A 194 15.51 31.88 30.29
C HIS A 194 14.61 31.73 29.05
N PHE A 195 14.55 30.52 28.49
CA PHE A 195 13.60 30.18 27.42
C PHE A 195 12.15 30.45 27.82
N LEU A 196 11.73 30.02 29.00
CA LEU A 196 10.36 30.16 29.47
C LEU A 196 9.97 31.64 29.58
N ASN A 197 10.85 32.48 30.14
CA ASN A 197 10.64 33.93 30.22
C ASN A 197 10.53 34.56 28.83
N TRP A 198 11.40 34.17 27.90
CA TRP A 198 11.34 34.61 26.50
C TRP A 198 10.02 34.21 25.84
N TYR A 199 9.61 32.96 26.00
CA TYR A 199 8.38 32.41 25.41
C TYR A 199 7.12 33.06 25.99
N THR A 200 7.06 33.27 27.31
CA THR A 200 5.97 34.00 27.97
C THR A 200 5.92 35.46 27.53
N SER A 201 7.07 36.11 27.32
CA SER A 201 7.14 37.48 26.80
C SER A 201 6.59 37.56 25.37
N MET A 202 6.95 36.60 24.51
CA MET A 202 6.39 36.51 23.15
C MET A 202 4.87 36.27 23.17
N SER A 203 4.40 35.35 24.02
CA SER A 203 2.97 35.06 24.20
C SER A 203 2.19 36.29 24.70
N THR A 204 2.78 37.05 25.61
CA THR A 204 2.20 38.31 26.12
C THR A 204 2.15 39.36 25.01
N ALA A 205 3.19 39.45 24.19
CA ALA A 205 3.24 40.37 23.06
C ALA A 205 2.11 40.10 22.06
N ILE A 206 1.94 38.83 21.72
CA ILE A 206 0.84 38.32 20.90
C ILE A 206 -0.53 38.68 21.50
N PHE A 207 -0.71 38.47 22.81
CA PHE A 207 -1.94 38.82 23.51
C PHE A 207 -2.23 40.32 23.42
N TYR A 208 -1.23 41.19 23.57
CA TYR A 208 -1.40 42.63 23.40
C TYR A 208 -1.80 43.03 21.98
N ILE A 209 -1.23 42.39 20.96
CA ILE A 209 -1.63 42.69 19.57
C ILE A 209 -3.10 42.32 19.34
N LYS A 210 -3.53 41.14 19.81
CA LYS A 210 -4.95 40.73 19.76
C LYS A 210 -5.86 41.66 20.56
N GLY A 211 -5.39 42.17 21.69
CA GLY A 211 -6.08 43.14 22.53
C GLY A 211 -6.07 44.58 22.00
N SER A 212 -5.77 44.79 20.71
CA SER A 212 -5.69 46.11 20.06
C SER A 212 -4.59 47.05 20.61
N ARG A 213 -3.67 46.56 21.44
CA ARG A 213 -2.50 47.30 21.93
C ARG A 213 -1.28 47.01 21.06
N ILE A 214 -1.41 47.32 19.76
CA ILE A 214 -0.49 46.91 18.71
C ILE A 214 0.95 47.39 18.99
N GLU A 215 1.15 48.66 19.32
CA GLU A 215 2.48 49.22 19.59
C GLU A 215 3.19 48.57 20.79
N GLN A 216 2.45 48.25 21.84
CA GLN A 216 3.01 47.58 23.03
C GLN A 216 3.39 46.14 22.69
N GLY A 217 2.56 45.47 21.91
CA GLY A 217 2.85 44.13 21.38
C GLY A 217 4.11 44.09 20.53
N PHE A 218 4.22 44.94 19.50
CA PHE A 218 5.42 44.97 18.64
C PHE A 218 6.69 45.39 19.37
N ARG A 219 6.61 46.32 20.34
CA ARG A 219 7.75 46.65 21.20
C ARG A 219 8.27 45.42 21.94
N LEU A 220 7.37 44.60 22.47
CA LEU A 220 7.74 43.39 23.19
C LEU A 220 8.28 42.31 22.25
N ILE A 221 7.71 42.13 21.05
CA ILE A 221 8.27 41.25 20.00
C ILE A 221 9.71 41.65 19.68
N ASN A 222 9.98 42.95 19.48
CA ASN A 222 11.32 43.43 19.16
C ASN A 222 12.31 43.13 20.30
N THR A 223 11.91 43.31 21.56
CA THR A 223 12.72 42.90 22.72
C THR A 223 13.00 41.39 22.70
N CYS A 224 12.00 40.56 22.40
CA CYS A 224 12.17 39.11 22.29
C CYS A 224 13.12 38.73 21.14
N PHE A 225 13.08 39.43 20.00
CA PHE A 225 13.99 39.20 18.88
C PHE A 225 15.43 39.59 19.20
N ASN A 226 15.65 40.63 20.00
CA ASN A 226 17.00 40.98 20.48
C ASN A 226 17.59 39.88 21.40
N GLN A 227 16.75 39.15 22.11
CA GLN A 227 17.16 38.04 22.99
C GLN A 227 17.25 36.69 22.25
N LEU A 228 16.65 36.59 21.05
CA LEU A 228 16.52 35.33 20.33
C LEU A 228 17.87 34.67 20.05
N GLN A 229 18.91 35.44 19.74
CA GLN A 229 20.26 34.90 19.52
C GLN A 229 20.74 34.10 20.73
N GLN A 230 20.69 34.71 21.92
CA GLN A 230 21.17 34.08 23.15
C GLN A 230 20.35 32.82 23.48
N VAL A 231 19.03 32.90 23.38
CA VAL A 231 18.13 31.76 23.64
C VAL A 231 18.40 30.61 22.66
N LEU A 232 18.71 30.93 21.40
CA LEU A 232 18.99 29.94 20.38
C LEU A 232 20.37 29.28 20.55
N GLU A 233 21.40 30.05 20.92
CA GLU A 233 22.75 29.55 21.21
C GLU A 233 22.81 28.66 22.46
N GLU A 234 21.92 28.91 23.44
CA GLU A 234 21.79 28.08 24.64
C GLU A 234 21.24 26.67 24.33
N GLN A 235 20.62 26.49 23.15
CA GLN A 235 20.15 25.21 22.59
C GLN A 235 19.32 24.38 23.58
N ASP A 236 18.52 25.02 24.42
CA ASP A 236 17.62 24.31 25.34
C ASP A 236 16.64 23.41 24.54
N PRO A 237 16.33 22.17 24.98
CA PRO A 237 15.41 21.29 24.25
C PRO A 237 14.06 21.94 23.92
N SER A 238 13.60 22.85 24.78
CA SER A 238 12.29 23.50 24.66
C SER A 238 12.24 24.57 23.58
N ILE A 239 13.38 25.11 23.12
CA ILE A 239 13.39 26.18 22.11
C ILE A 239 12.76 25.72 20.80
N LEU A 240 12.98 24.46 20.43
CA LEU A 240 12.43 23.92 19.19
C LEU A 240 10.89 23.92 19.24
N PHE A 241 10.32 23.45 20.35
CA PHE A 241 8.88 23.52 20.59
C PHE A 241 8.37 24.96 20.52
N GLY A 242 9.02 25.89 21.23
CA GLY A 242 8.61 27.29 21.28
C GLY A 242 8.60 27.96 19.91
N LEU A 243 9.63 27.75 19.08
CA LEU A 243 9.69 28.33 17.75
C LEU A 243 8.63 27.76 16.81
N LEU A 244 8.38 26.44 16.86
CA LEU A 244 7.34 25.79 16.06
C LEU A 244 5.92 26.20 16.48
N ASP A 245 5.68 26.34 17.78
CA ASP A 245 4.40 26.77 18.33
C ASP A 245 4.09 28.23 17.96
N LEU A 246 5.07 29.12 18.14
CA LEU A 246 4.94 30.51 17.72
C LEU A 246 4.73 30.59 16.19
N GLY A 247 5.48 29.84 15.39
CA GLY A 247 5.27 29.79 13.94
C GLY A 247 3.85 29.34 13.56
N THR A 248 3.35 28.31 14.23
CA THR A 248 1.96 27.84 14.09
C THR A 248 0.96 28.94 14.45
N PHE A 249 1.20 29.63 15.56
CA PHE A 249 0.36 30.70 16.03
C PHE A 249 0.32 31.87 15.03
N PHE A 250 1.49 32.31 14.57
CA PHE A 250 1.63 33.42 13.63
C PHE A 250 0.91 33.14 12.31
N LEU A 251 1.06 31.92 11.77
CA LEU A 251 0.37 31.50 10.56
C LEU A 251 -1.15 31.33 10.73
N SER A 252 -1.64 31.08 11.96
CA SER A 252 -3.06 30.84 12.23
C SER A 252 -3.84 32.11 12.60
N ASN A 253 -3.17 33.10 13.20
CA ASN A 253 -3.85 34.21 13.87
C ASN A 253 -3.56 35.59 13.27
N PHE A 254 -2.61 35.69 12.33
CA PHE A 254 -2.22 36.93 11.69
C PHE A 254 -2.39 36.84 10.16
N PRO A 255 -2.36 37.97 9.43
CA PRO A 255 -2.36 37.96 7.98
C PRO A 255 -1.28 37.03 7.41
N LYS A 256 -1.59 36.33 6.31
CA LYS A 256 -0.71 35.30 5.73
C LYS A 256 0.70 35.82 5.45
N ASP A 257 0.83 37.06 4.99
CA ASP A 257 2.12 37.69 4.70
C ASP A 257 2.97 37.91 5.96
N LEU A 258 2.34 38.33 7.07
CA LEU A 258 3.03 38.53 8.35
C LEU A 258 3.45 37.18 8.95
N GLY A 259 2.54 36.20 8.93
CA GLY A 259 2.86 34.85 9.39
C GLY A 259 3.99 34.22 8.58
N ARG A 260 3.97 34.40 7.25
CA ARG A 260 5.04 33.94 6.37
C ARG A 260 6.37 34.63 6.67
N SER A 261 6.34 35.95 6.83
CA SER A 261 7.53 36.76 7.17
C SER A 261 8.16 36.31 8.49
N TYR A 262 7.37 35.97 9.50
CA TYR A 262 7.87 35.42 10.76
C TYR A 262 8.64 34.11 10.54
N VAL A 263 8.05 33.16 9.80
CA VAL A 263 8.68 31.84 9.62
C VAL A 263 9.92 31.93 8.73
N ASP A 264 9.89 32.75 7.68
CA ASP A 264 11.07 33.02 6.85
C ASP A 264 12.18 33.71 7.69
N TYR A 265 11.83 34.66 8.56
CA TYR A 265 12.79 35.28 9.48
C TYR A 265 13.44 34.25 10.42
N ILE A 266 12.67 33.36 11.04
CA ILE A 266 13.23 32.32 11.92
C ILE A 266 14.16 31.38 11.15
N ARG A 267 13.83 31.01 9.91
CA ARG A 267 14.73 30.23 9.04
C ARG A 267 16.04 30.97 8.83
N ASP A 268 16.00 32.19 8.32
CA ASP A 268 17.20 32.95 7.93
C ASP A 268 18.06 33.28 9.16
N PHE A 269 17.42 33.62 10.28
CA PHE A 269 18.09 33.88 11.55
C PHE A 269 18.78 32.62 12.09
N SER A 270 18.10 31.46 12.05
CA SER A 270 18.71 30.19 12.49
C SER A 270 19.92 29.79 11.63
N GLN A 271 19.85 29.99 10.31
CA GLN A 271 20.99 29.76 9.41
C GLN A 271 22.16 30.70 9.71
N THR A 272 21.87 31.96 10.07
CA THR A 272 22.90 32.97 10.38
C THR A 272 23.61 32.67 11.69
N ILE A 273 22.85 32.33 12.75
CA ILE A 273 23.41 32.15 14.10
C ILE A 273 24.00 30.75 14.30
N LEU A 274 23.30 29.70 13.86
CA LEU A 274 23.71 28.31 14.10
C LEU A 274 24.46 27.69 12.92
N GLY A 275 24.38 28.32 11.74
CA GLY A 275 24.92 27.81 10.49
C GLY A 275 23.91 27.00 9.67
N GLU A 276 24.18 26.88 8.37
CA GLU A 276 23.29 26.22 7.40
C GLU A 276 23.12 24.72 7.63
N ARG A 277 24.14 24.06 8.20
CA ARG A 277 24.14 22.62 8.47
C ARG A 277 23.57 22.26 9.84
N HIS A 278 23.21 23.25 10.65
CA HIS A 278 22.66 22.98 11.96
C HIS A 278 21.26 22.34 11.84
N PRO A 279 20.93 21.34 12.66
CA PRO A 279 19.65 20.64 12.52
C PRO A 279 18.41 21.54 12.64
N ILE A 280 18.42 22.54 13.53
CA ILE A 280 17.32 23.54 13.63
C ILE A 280 17.16 24.31 12.30
N SER A 281 18.27 24.74 11.69
CA SER A 281 18.26 25.46 10.40
C SER A 281 17.72 24.59 9.28
N LEU A 282 18.22 23.34 9.19
CA LEU A 282 17.76 22.36 8.20
C LEU A 282 16.27 22.05 8.37
N LEU A 283 15.79 21.96 9.61
CA LEU A 283 14.38 21.71 9.91
C LEU A 283 13.49 22.81 9.33
N TRP A 284 13.85 24.08 9.54
CA TRP A 284 13.09 25.22 9.00
C TRP A 284 13.12 25.27 7.48
N VAL A 285 14.27 24.98 6.85
CA VAL A 285 14.39 24.89 5.39
C VAL A 285 13.43 23.83 4.83
N ARG A 286 13.38 22.63 5.43
CA ARG A 286 12.51 21.54 4.99
C ARG A 286 11.04 21.78 5.28
N CYS A 287 10.71 22.42 6.41
CA CYS A 287 9.33 22.78 6.71
C CYS A 287 8.77 23.80 5.70
N LEU A 288 9.62 24.71 5.21
CA LEU A 288 9.24 25.81 4.31
C LEU A 288 9.34 25.50 2.81
N SER A 289 10.01 24.42 2.40
CA SER A 289 10.38 24.20 0.99
C SER A 289 9.19 23.97 0.07
N GLY A 290 8.84 24.92 -0.81
CA GLY A 290 7.89 24.70 -1.93
C GLY A 290 6.41 24.58 -1.56
N HIS A 291 6.01 25.03 -0.36
CA HIS A 291 4.63 24.86 0.14
C HIS A 291 3.97 26.19 0.50
N GLU A 292 2.66 26.27 0.25
CA GLU A 292 1.80 27.39 0.67
C GLU A 292 1.75 27.53 2.20
N PRO A 293 1.47 28.73 2.74
CA PRO A 293 1.41 28.99 4.18
C PRO A 293 0.52 28.00 4.95
N ASP A 294 -0.60 27.58 4.36
CA ASP A 294 -1.56 26.67 4.99
C ASP A 294 -0.98 25.25 5.17
N ARG A 295 -0.16 24.78 4.22
CA ARG A 295 0.53 23.48 4.33
C ARG A 295 1.70 23.55 5.30
N ILE A 296 2.43 24.66 5.34
CA ILE A 296 3.47 24.90 6.34
C ILE A 296 2.84 24.84 7.74
N ARG A 297 1.73 25.54 7.94
CA ARG A 297 0.98 25.56 9.21
C ARG A 297 0.63 24.15 9.67
N LEU A 298 0.08 23.29 8.79
CA LEU A 298 -0.27 21.91 9.14
C LEU A 298 0.94 21.08 9.59
N ARG A 299 2.10 21.26 8.95
CA ARG A 299 3.34 20.60 9.38
C ARG A 299 3.78 21.09 10.75
N LEU A 300 3.81 22.40 10.97
CA LEU A 300 4.21 22.96 12.26
C LEU A 300 3.29 22.45 13.39
N VAL A 301 1.97 22.39 13.18
CA VAL A 301 1.01 21.81 14.14
C VAL A 301 1.33 20.35 14.46
N ALA A 302 1.63 19.54 13.45
CA ALA A 302 1.95 18.13 13.66
C ALA A 302 3.24 17.97 14.49
N LEU A 303 4.25 18.81 14.22
CA LEU A 303 5.53 18.78 14.94
C LEU A 303 5.39 19.29 16.37
N THR A 304 4.62 20.36 16.61
CA THR A 304 4.38 20.85 17.98
C THR A 304 3.63 19.83 18.81
N GLN A 305 2.63 19.15 18.24
CA GLN A 305 1.91 18.06 18.91
C GLN A 305 2.81 16.86 19.25
N ALA A 306 3.78 16.54 18.38
CA ALA A 306 4.75 15.47 18.67
C ALA A 306 5.72 15.84 19.80
N LEU A 307 6.05 17.13 19.92
CA LEU A 307 6.96 17.66 20.95
C LEU A 307 6.25 17.95 22.29
N TYR A 308 4.95 18.25 22.27
CA TYR A 308 4.15 18.60 23.45
C TYR A 308 4.12 17.53 24.57
N PRO A 309 4.05 16.20 24.28
CA PRO A 309 4.17 15.17 25.31
C PRO A 309 5.61 14.82 25.71
N SER A 310 6.62 15.17 24.90
CA SER A 310 8.02 14.74 25.10
C SER A 310 8.89 15.76 25.84
N THR A 311 8.50 17.03 25.95
CA THR A 311 9.22 18.02 26.77
C THR A 311 8.94 17.91 28.27
N LYS A 312 7.99 17.06 28.70
CA LYS A 312 7.64 16.86 30.13
C LYS A 312 7.90 15.46 30.68
N THR A 313 8.12 14.47 29.82
CA THR A 313 8.34 13.08 30.24
C THR A 313 9.03 12.33 29.11
N LEU A 314 10.35 12.28 29.15
CA LEU A 314 11.12 11.23 28.49
C LEU A 314 11.47 10.21 29.57
N GLN A 315 10.50 9.35 29.88
CA GLN A 315 10.77 8.07 30.56
C GLN A 315 11.20 7.02 29.53
#